data_AF-A0A380PA50-F1
#
_entry.id   AF-A0A380PA50-F1
#
_cell.length_a   1.000
_cell.length_b   1.000
_cell.length_c   1.000
_cell.angle_alpha   90.00
_cell.angle_beta   90.00
_cell.angle_gamma   90.00
#
_symmetry.space_group_name_H-M   'P 1'
#
loop_
_entity.id
_entity.type
_entity.pdbx_description
1 polymer ?
#
loop_
_entity_poly.entity_id
_entity_poly.type
_entity_poly.pdbx_seq_one_letter_code
_entity_poly.pdbx_strand_id
1 'polypeptide(L)'
;MSAQPDHAPVTPYAPAPGAPAELLAQLRADRRADTWVPAFEREWAAALEESRRTFSLAGLYAVVQDWQGRLGSALAVEAFVASGYDDSEFIDMAELRGRRR
;
A
#
# COMPACT_ATOMS: atom_id res chain seq x y z
N MET A 1 11.80 -34.16 -20.18
CA MET A 1 12.11 -32.87 -19.53
C MET A 1 11.11 -31.86 -20.05
N SER A 2 10.13 -31.46 -19.24
CA SER A 2 9.14 -30.44 -19.62
C SER A 2 9.42 -29.18 -18.79
N ALA A 3 9.86 -28.12 -19.45
CA ALA A 3 9.96 -26.81 -18.85
C ALA A 3 8.56 -26.18 -18.89
N GLN A 4 7.93 -26.00 -17.73
CA GLN A 4 6.72 -25.19 -17.62
C GLN A 4 7.14 -23.72 -17.78
N PRO A 5 6.53 -22.94 -18.69
CA PRO A 5 6.88 -21.53 -18.82
C PRO A 5 6.48 -20.77 -17.54
N ASP A 6 7.45 -20.10 -16.93
CA ASP A 6 7.34 -19.28 -15.70
C ASP A 6 6.52 -17.98 -15.89
N HIS A 7 5.78 -17.88 -17.00
CA HIS A 7 5.02 -16.69 -17.36
C HIS A 7 3.55 -17.07 -17.53
N ALA A 8 2.89 -17.39 -16.41
CA ALA A 8 1.45 -17.16 -16.35
C ALA A 8 1.24 -15.65 -16.53
N PRO A 9 0.37 -15.20 -17.47
CA PRO A 9 0.07 -13.79 -17.59
C PRO A 9 -0.45 -13.29 -16.25
N VAL A 10 0.21 -12.27 -15.69
CA VAL A 10 -0.29 -11.56 -14.51
C VAL A 10 -1.65 -11.02 -14.90
N THR A 11 -2.71 -11.58 -14.32
CA THR A 11 -4.05 -11.06 -14.53
C THR A 11 -4.05 -9.62 -14.04
N PRO A 12 -4.41 -8.64 -14.89
CA PRO A 12 -4.56 -7.27 -14.43
C PRO A 12 -5.53 -7.28 -13.26
N TYR A 13 -5.10 -6.75 -12.13
CA TYR A 13 -5.96 -6.75 -10.95
C TYR A 13 -7.24 -5.95 -11.27
N ALA A 14 -8.37 -6.62 -11.13
CA ALA A 14 -9.68 -6.00 -11.07
C ALA A 14 -10.22 -6.24 -9.64
N PRO A 15 -10.56 -5.18 -8.90
CA PRO A 15 -11.16 -5.33 -7.59
C PRO A 15 -12.51 -6.03 -7.69
N ALA A 16 -12.90 -6.73 -6.62
CA ALA A 16 -14.23 -7.33 -6.53
C ALA A 16 -15.33 -6.26 -6.69
N PRO A 17 -16.50 -6.60 -7.25
CA PRO A 17 -17.63 -5.68 -7.31
C PRO A 17 -17.96 -5.13 -5.92
N GLY A 18 -18.07 -3.81 -5.78
CA GLY A 18 -18.37 -3.16 -4.49
C GLY A 18 -17.16 -2.90 -3.59
N ALA A 19 -15.99 -3.48 -3.87
CA ALA A 19 -14.77 -3.25 -3.09
C ALA A 19 -14.40 -1.78 -2.84
N PRO A 20 -14.62 -0.82 -3.78
CA PRO A 20 -14.38 0.60 -3.50
C PRO A 20 -15.30 1.18 -2.41
N ALA A 21 -16.57 0.75 -2.37
CA ALA A 21 -17.52 1.22 -1.36
C ALA A 21 -17.23 0.59 0.01
N GLU A 22 -16.88 -0.69 0.04
CA GLU A 22 -16.43 -1.37 1.25
C GLU A 22 -15.12 -0.77 1.79
N LEU A 23 -14.19 -0.42 0.91
CA LEU A 23 -12.96 0.28 1.26
C LEU A 23 -13.28 1.62 1.93
N LEU A 24 -14.17 2.43 1.34
CA LEU A 24 -14.56 3.71 1.92
C LEU A 24 -15.25 3.55 3.29
N ALA A 25 -16.07 2.50 3.47
CA ALA A 25 -16.67 2.18 4.76
C ALA A 25 -15.62 1.82 5.81
N GLN A 26 -14.60 1.03 5.44
CA GLN A 26 -13.48 0.69 6.32
C GLN A 26 -12.65 1.92 6.70
N LEU A 27 -12.35 2.81 5.73
CA LEU A 27 -11.62 4.05 6.00
C LEU A 27 -12.37 4.98 6.96
N ARG A 28 -13.70 5.02 6.88
CA ARG A 28 -14.55 5.80 7.80
C ARG A 28 -14.63 5.21 9.20
N ALA A 29 -14.46 3.90 9.33
CA ALA A 29 -14.44 3.21 10.63
C ALA A 29 -13.07 3.24 11.31
N ASP A 30 -12.01 3.54 10.56
CA ASP A 30 -10.65 3.64 11.10
C ASP A 30 -10.47 4.91 11.95
N ARG A 31 -9.64 4.83 13.00
CA ARG A 31 -9.34 5.98 13.87
C ARG A 31 -8.70 7.15 13.13
N ARG A 32 -8.08 6.90 11.97
CA ARG A 32 -7.40 7.87 11.11
C ARG A 32 -8.34 8.46 10.06
N ALA A 33 -9.64 8.21 10.15
CA ALA A 33 -10.64 8.64 9.17
C ALA A 33 -10.49 10.11 8.77
N ASP A 34 -10.28 11.02 9.73
CA ASP A 34 -10.12 12.46 9.49
C ASP A 34 -8.97 12.80 8.53
N THR A 35 -7.93 11.96 8.46
CA THR A 35 -6.80 12.12 7.53
C THR A 35 -6.97 11.26 6.28
N TRP A 36 -7.45 10.03 6.45
CA TRP A 36 -7.45 9.01 5.41
C TRP A 36 -8.59 9.17 4.40
N VAL A 37 -9.79 9.51 4.86
CA VAL A 37 -10.95 9.74 3.98
C VAL A 37 -10.68 10.88 2.98
N PRO A 38 -10.26 12.09 3.38
CA PRO A 38 -10.03 13.16 2.41
C PRO A 38 -8.85 12.89 1.46
N ALA A 39 -7.84 12.14 1.91
CA ALA A 39 -6.74 11.72 1.06
C ALA A 39 -7.19 10.72 -0.01
N PHE A 40 -7.97 9.70 0.38
CA PHE A 40 -8.57 8.74 -0.54
C PHE A 40 -9.48 9.43 -1.56
N GLU A 41 -10.38 10.30 -1.11
CA GLU A 41 -11.32 11.00 -1.99
C GLU A 41 -10.60 11.87 -3.04
N ARG A 42 -9.50 12.52 -2.66
CA ARG A 42 -8.67 13.29 -3.59
C ARG A 42 -8.00 12.41 -4.65
N GLU A 43 -7.38 11.31 -4.23
CA GLU A 43 -6.72 10.36 -5.14
C GLU A 43 -7.74 9.67 -6.07
N TRP A 44 -8.89 9.29 -5.52
CA TRP A 44 -10.01 8.72 -6.26
C TRP A 44 -10.57 9.69 -7.30
N ALA A 45 -10.80 10.96 -6.94
CA ALA A 45 -11.28 11.98 -7.85
C ALA A 45 -10.28 12.25 -9.00
N ALA A 46 -8.98 12.29 -8.70
CA ALA A 46 -7.94 12.44 -9.71
C ALA A 46 -7.91 11.24 -10.67
N ALA A 47 -7.99 10.02 -10.15
CA ALA A 47 -8.04 8.80 -10.96
C ALA A 47 -9.32 8.72 -11.81
N LEU A 48 -10.46 9.20 -11.30
CA LEU A 48 -11.72 9.26 -12.07
C LEU A 48 -11.60 10.22 -13.25
N GLU A 49 -11.00 11.39 -13.05
CA GLU A 49 -10.80 12.37 -14.12
C GLU A 49 -9.85 11.82 -15.19
N GLU A 50 -8.75 11.19 -14.79
CA GLU A 50 -7.83 10.53 -15.72
C GLU A 50 -8.50 9.37 -16.48
N SER A 51 -9.33 8.61 -15.78
CA SER A 51 -10.11 7.52 -16.38
C SER A 51 -11.05 8.02 -17.46
N ARG A 52 -11.71 9.17 -17.26
CA ARG A 52 -12.57 9.80 -18.27
C ARG A 52 -11.79 10.28 -19.50
N ARG A 53 -10.55 10.74 -19.31
CA ARG A 53 -9.68 11.21 -20.40
C ARG A 53 -9.09 10.06 -21.23
N THR A 54 -8.72 8.97 -20.56
CA THR A 54 -8.01 7.83 -21.16
C THR A 54 -8.91 6.65 -21.47
N PHE A 55 -10.17 6.68 -21.04
CA PHE A 55 -11.12 5.58 -21.08
C PHE A 55 -10.59 4.29 -20.43
N SER A 56 -9.74 4.43 -19.40
CA SER A 56 -9.10 3.32 -18.69
C SER A 56 -9.44 3.33 -17.21
N LEU A 57 -9.77 2.16 -16.65
CA LEU A 57 -10.02 2.00 -15.21
C LEU A 57 -8.76 1.62 -14.42
N ALA A 58 -7.62 1.43 -15.09
CA ALA A 58 -6.39 0.96 -14.46
C ALA A 58 -5.96 1.85 -13.28
N GLY A 59 -6.06 3.17 -13.41
CA GLY A 59 -5.74 4.10 -12.33
C GLY A 59 -6.66 3.95 -11.11
N LEU A 60 -7.96 3.74 -11.32
CA LEU A 60 -8.92 3.52 -10.23
C LEU A 60 -8.62 2.22 -9.49
N TYR A 61 -8.28 1.15 -10.21
CA TYR A 61 -7.94 -0.14 -9.61
C TYR A 61 -6.63 -0.06 -8.82
N ALA A 62 -5.65 0.70 -9.31
CA ALA A 62 -4.41 0.96 -8.57
C ALA A 62 -4.67 1.72 -7.26
N VAL A 63 -5.55 2.73 -7.26
CA VAL A 63 -5.94 3.44 -6.03
C VAL A 63 -6.58 2.47 -5.04
N VAL A 64 -7.54 1.63 -5.47
CA VAL A 64 -8.18 0.64 -4.56
C VAL A 64 -7.14 -0.30 -3.96
N GLN A 65 -6.22 -0.82 -4.78
CA GLN A 65 -5.15 -1.71 -4.33
C GLN A 65 -4.26 -1.08 -3.28
N ASP A 66 -3.78 0.13 -3.56
CA ASP A 66 -2.87 0.83 -2.67
C ASP A 66 -3.52 1.09 -1.32
N TRP A 67 -4.78 1.54 -1.31
CA TRP A 67 -5.53 1.79 -0.08
C TRP A 67 -5.91 0.52 0.68
N GLN A 68 -6.21 -0.58 -0.01
CA GLN A 68 -6.36 -1.90 0.63
C GLN A 68 -5.06 -2.35 1.30
N GLY A 69 -3.92 -2.18 0.64
CA GLY A 69 -2.61 -2.49 1.20
C GLY A 69 -2.26 -1.64 2.42
N ARG A 70 -2.55 -0.33 2.37
CA ARG A 70 -2.39 0.60 3.50
C ARG A 70 -3.22 0.17 4.71
N LEU A 71 -4.49 -0.18 4.51
CA LEU A 71 -5.36 -0.69 5.59
C LEU A 71 -4.85 -2.02 6.15
N GLY A 72 -4.50 -2.98 5.28
CA GLY A 72 -4.00 -4.29 5.70
C GLY A 72 -2.70 -4.21 6.52
N SER A 73 -1.88 -3.19 6.26
CA SER A 73 -0.61 -2.98 6.97
C SER A 73 -0.74 -2.04 8.18
N ALA A 74 -1.88 -1.35 8.33
CA ALA A 74 -2.05 -0.28 9.31
C ALA A 74 -1.75 -0.71 10.75
N LEU A 75 -2.28 -1.88 11.14
CA LEU A 75 -2.11 -2.45 12.47
C LEU A 75 -0.65 -2.90 12.71
N ALA A 76 -0.03 -3.50 11.71
CA ALA A 76 1.37 -3.94 11.80
C ALA A 76 2.32 -2.74 11.96
N VAL A 77 2.09 -1.66 11.20
CA VAL A 77 2.85 -0.42 11.33
C VAL A 77 2.70 0.19 12.73
N GLU A 78 1.52 0.12 13.32
CA GLU A 78 1.34 0.63 14.68
C GLU A 78 1.94 -0.24 15.75
N ALA A 79 1.83 -1.56 15.63
CA ALA A 79 2.52 -2.48 16.52
C ALA A 79 4.03 -2.24 16.46
N PHE A 80 4.57 -1.97 15.27
CA PHE A 80 5.96 -1.57 15.08
C PHE A 80 6.28 -0.25 15.77
N VAL A 81 5.51 0.83 15.55
CA VAL A 81 5.71 2.12 16.22
C VAL A 81 5.60 2.00 17.74
N ALA A 82 4.60 1.25 18.23
CA ALA A 82 4.38 1.02 19.66
C ALA A 82 5.45 0.14 20.31
N SER A 83 6.15 -0.71 19.53
CA SER A 83 7.26 -1.52 20.04
C SER A 83 8.45 -0.67 20.51
N GLY A 84 8.49 0.62 20.12
CA GLY A 84 9.58 1.53 20.47
C GLY A 84 10.90 1.11 19.81
N TYR A 85 10.85 0.38 18.70
CA TYR A 85 12.03 -0.03 17.95
C TYR A 85 12.82 1.21 17.53
N ASP A 86 13.95 1.41 18.21
CA ASP A 86 14.89 2.49 17.93
C ASP A 86 15.82 2.05 16.80
N ASP A 87 15.56 2.53 15.58
CA ASP A 87 16.45 2.32 14.42
C ASP A 87 17.73 3.19 14.50
N SER A 88 17.94 3.87 15.64
CA SER A 88 19.11 4.70 15.90
C SER A 88 20.34 3.90 16.36
N GLU A 89 20.26 2.57 16.44
CA GLU A 89 21.45 1.70 16.58
C GLU A 89 22.27 1.70 15.28
N PHE A 90 22.88 2.84 14.98
CA PHE A 90 23.97 2.93 14.03
C PHE A 90 25.14 2.13 14.59
N ILE A 91 25.43 0.97 14.00
CA ILE A 91 26.74 0.35 14.17
C ILE A 91 27.75 1.29 13.50
N ASP A 92 28.61 1.92 14.30
CA ASP A 92 29.72 2.69 13.75
C ASP A 92 30.64 1.74 12.98
N MET A 93 30.66 1.89 11.65
CA MET A 93 31.51 1.10 10.75
C MET A 93 33.00 1.29 11.05
N ALA A 94 33.39 2.35 11.76
CA ALA A 94 34.74 2.53 12.27
C ALA A 94 35.06 1.57 13.43
N GLU A 95 34.12 1.29 14.32
CA GLU A 95 34.29 0.35 15.44
C GLU A 95 34.49 -1.09 14.93
N LEU A 96 33.76 -1.47 13.87
CA LEU A 96 33.91 -2.77 13.21
C LEU A 96 35.29 -2.97 12.56
N ARG A 97 35.98 -1.91 12.12
CA ARG A 97 37.33 -2.01 11.55
C ARG A 97 38.43 -2.07 12.62
N GLY A 98 38.18 -1.58 13.83
CA GLY A 98 39.13 -1.61 14.93
C GLY A 98 39.33 -3.00 15.55
N ARG A 99 38.32 -3.86 15.47
CA ARG A 99 38.32 -5.21 16.08
C ARG A 99 39.06 -6.28 15.28
N ARG A 100 39.64 -5.91 14.12
CA ARG A 100 40.32 -6.83 13.19
C ARG A 100 41.84 -6.59 13.14
N ARG A 101 42.46 -6.38 14.30
CA ARG A 101 43.92 -6.36 14.46
C ARG A 101 44.36 -7.24 15.61
#